data_AF-A0AA86QA50-F1
#
_entry.id   AF-A0AA86QA50-F1
#
_cell.length_a   1.000
_cell.length_b   1.000
_cell.length_c   1.000
_cell.angle_alpha   90.00
_cell.angle_beta   90.00
_cell.angle_gamma   90.00
#
_symmetry.space_group_name_H-M   'P 1'
#
loop_
_entity.id
_entity.type
_entity.pdbx_description
1 polymer ?
#
loop_
_entity_poly.entity_id
_entity_poly.type
_entity_poly.pdbx_seq_one_letter_code
_entity_poly.pdbx_strand_id
1 'polypeptide(L)'
;MQSNNTVLTPASCENAVIIESPIVSTPRINRKQTCSFWLLFLTTLAFMLYYISTGVLNFCAYVLYFRRFQFYGFAYLSTILILLPILGTQLYRFLKHRRISTKKFQTFQLAMLVVFLVDAIMFQEQFRNVSYGPLTILNGNQTQVHWYTTKQSPTVLRSNESTANMSHFSRFHNVFVNSTQFEYQIEGPGFNSSDTHSFKLNAQVKKFSVMTDIHSNNRYLSQAPANADFMILGGDYSNGGRGHEFAKSFRDAPNVPYLMAVGNHDVLGNSEDLVLRQENFYQKVHNVGVYVLFVLNHGLFKGQYVNNTKADAAIQFLEQKIKQNSDEHVFIVVHNPVYSTGNYGSSKYFTKLMEKFLDEHTTSNIRAIFTGHDHLFAAFKRNHQYIFVSGGGGGELTNMKSILHGKRAWNTPSLKGPQQILNDKCLGYEHHLDSKLMMTRTDVVFEQHKIKYNIVNADSQQVVQVYEQEF
;
A
#
# COMPACT_ATOMS: atom_id res chain seq x y z
N MET A 1 -100.09 -19.91 72.79
CA MET A 1 -100.18 -19.80 74.27
C MET A 1 -98.85 -20.28 74.86
N GLN A 2 -98.55 -19.76 76.05
CA GLN A 2 -97.29 -19.82 76.79
C GLN A 2 -96.67 -21.22 77.02
N SER A 3 -95.37 -21.15 77.32
CA SER A 3 -94.65 -21.81 78.43
C SER A 3 -93.78 -23.06 78.18
N ASN A 4 -92.53 -22.86 78.63
CA ASN A 4 -91.67 -23.71 79.48
C ASN A 4 -90.93 -24.94 78.95
N ASN A 5 -89.61 -24.88 79.22
CA ASN A 5 -88.67 -25.90 79.72
C ASN A 5 -88.50 -27.18 78.88
N THR A 6 -87.32 -27.77 78.69
CA THR A 6 -86.28 -28.08 79.68
C THR A 6 -84.99 -28.52 78.96
N VAL A 7 -83.87 -28.30 79.64
CA VAL A 7 -82.50 -28.84 79.55
C VAL A 7 -82.34 -30.20 78.84
N LEU A 8 -81.25 -30.38 78.08
CA LEU A 8 -80.35 -31.56 78.08
C LEU A 8 -79.02 -31.24 77.34
N THR A 9 -77.89 -31.53 77.98
CA THR A 9 -76.53 -31.57 77.40
C THR A 9 -76.36 -32.81 76.51
N PRO A 10 -75.44 -32.79 75.52
CA PRO A 10 -74.34 -33.77 75.61
C PRO A 10 -72.99 -33.38 74.96
N ALA A 11 -71.96 -34.03 75.50
CA ALA A 11 -70.81 -34.69 74.84
C ALA A 11 -69.83 -33.90 73.92
N SER A 12 -68.65 -33.65 74.50
CA SER A 12 -67.29 -33.86 73.97
C SER A 12 -67.07 -33.91 72.45
N CYS A 13 -66.33 -32.90 71.98
CA CYS A 13 -65.61 -32.86 70.71
C CYS A 13 -64.41 -33.83 70.68
N GLU A 14 -64.30 -34.63 69.62
CA GLU A 14 -63.02 -35.19 69.17
C GLU A 14 -62.91 -35.15 67.63
N ASN A 15 -61.81 -34.54 67.18
CA ASN A 15 -61.05 -34.81 65.95
C ASN A 15 -61.65 -34.48 64.56
N ALA A 16 -61.47 -33.22 64.15
CA ALA A 16 -61.38 -32.84 62.73
C ALA A 16 -59.90 -32.68 62.33
N VAL A 17 -59.45 -33.51 61.38
CA VAL A 17 -58.10 -33.48 60.81
C VAL A 17 -58.00 -32.35 59.79
N ILE A 18 -57.15 -31.36 60.06
CA ILE A 18 -56.75 -30.30 59.11
C ILE A 18 -55.55 -30.81 58.32
N ILE A 19 -55.70 -30.95 57.00
CA ILE A 19 -54.61 -31.24 56.06
C ILE A 19 -53.92 -29.91 55.75
N GLU A 20 -52.79 -29.63 56.42
CA GLU A 20 -51.91 -28.53 56.04
C GLU A 20 -51.12 -28.91 54.77
N SER A 21 -51.22 -28.06 53.75
CA SER A 21 -50.40 -28.17 52.54
C SER A 21 -48.95 -27.79 52.85
N PRO A 22 -47.94 -28.54 52.34
CA PRO A 22 -46.55 -28.27 52.66
C PRO A 22 -46.13 -26.93 52.04
N ILE A 23 -45.78 -25.99 52.90
CA ILE A 23 -45.08 -24.76 52.55
C ILE A 23 -43.76 -25.17 51.90
N VAL A 24 -43.68 -25.06 50.58
CA VAL A 24 -42.44 -25.27 49.82
C VAL A 24 -41.46 -24.18 50.24
N SER A 25 -40.52 -24.53 51.11
CA SER A 25 -39.45 -23.64 51.54
C SER A 25 -38.67 -23.16 50.33
N THR A 26 -38.71 -21.86 50.05
CA THR A 26 -37.89 -21.27 48.99
C THR A 26 -36.42 -21.54 49.30
N PRO A 27 -35.64 -22.07 48.35
CA PRO A 27 -34.25 -22.45 48.61
C PRO A 27 -33.47 -21.20 49.04
N ARG A 28 -32.88 -21.25 50.24
CA ARG A 28 -31.98 -20.21 50.75
C ARG A 28 -30.81 -20.07 49.78
N ILE A 29 -30.83 -19.01 48.98
CA ILE A 29 -29.73 -18.67 48.07
C ILE A 29 -28.48 -18.45 48.92
N ASN A 30 -27.46 -19.26 48.68
CA ASN A 30 -26.20 -19.21 49.41
C ASN A 30 -25.49 -17.88 49.13
N ARG A 31 -25.44 -16.98 50.13
CA ARG A 31 -24.82 -15.66 50.03
C ARG A 31 -23.40 -15.67 49.45
N LYS A 32 -22.63 -16.75 49.65
CA LYS A 32 -21.27 -16.88 49.09
C LYS A 32 -21.27 -17.05 47.56
N GLN A 33 -22.28 -17.71 47.00
CA GLN A 33 -22.42 -17.87 45.55
C GLN A 33 -22.83 -16.56 44.88
N THR A 34 -23.69 -15.76 45.52
CA THR A 34 -24.05 -14.43 45.02
C THR A 34 -22.87 -13.46 45.04
N CYS A 35 -22.05 -13.44 46.09
CA CYS A 35 -20.85 -12.57 46.11
C CYS A 35 -19.83 -12.95 45.03
N SER A 36 -19.58 -14.25 44.84
CA SER A 36 -18.63 -14.71 43.80
C SER A 36 -19.13 -14.38 42.39
N PHE A 37 -20.45 -14.47 42.16
CA PHE A 37 -21.07 -14.06 40.90
C PHE A 37 -20.95 -12.55 40.65
N TRP A 38 -21.24 -11.72 41.66
CA TRP A 38 -21.12 -10.27 41.53
C TRP A 38 -19.68 -9.81 41.34
N LEU A 39 -18.73 -10.43 42.04
CA LEU A 39 -17.32 -10.13 41.86
C LEU A 39 -16.86 -10.45 40.43
N LEU A 40 -17.23 -11.64 39.91
CA LEU A 40 -16.92 -12.05 38.54
C LEU A 40 -17.60 -11.15 37.50
N PHE A 41 -18.85 -10.76 37.75
CA PHE A 41 -19.59 -9.84 36.89
C PHE A 41 -18.93 -8.46 36.83
N LEU A 42 -18.56 -7.90 37.97
CA LEU A 42 -17.92 -6.59 38.07
C LEU A 42 -16.51 -6.60 37.46
N THR A 43 -15.73 -7.68 37.66
CA THR A 43 -14.43 -7.81 36.97
C THR A 43 -14.59 -7.92 35.46
N THR A 44 -15.56 -8.73 34.99
CA THR A 44 -15.83 -8.84 33.55
C THR A 44 -16.30 -7.51 32.96
N LEU A 45 -17.14 -6.77 33.68
CA LEU A 45 -17.60 -5.44 33.27
C LEU A 45 -16.45 -4.42 33.24
N ALA A 46 -15.58 -4.42 34.25
CA ALA A 46 -14.40 -3.56 34.29
C ALA A 46 -13.43 -3.85 33.13
N PHE A 47 -13.20 -5.14 32.82
CA PHE A 47 -12.41 -5.54 31.65
C PHE A 47 -13.06 -5.11 30.33
N MET A 48 -14.38 -5.27 30.18
CA MET A 48 -15.09 -4.78 29.01
C MET A 48 -14.99 -3.26 28.86
N LEU A 49 -15.20 -2.51 29.94
CA LEU A 49 -15.09 -1.04 29.92
C LEU A 49 -13.66 -0.58 29.62
N TYR A 50 -12.63 -1.27 30.14
CA TYR A 50 -11.24 -1.02 29.80
C TYR A 50 -10.93 -1.30 28.33
N TYR A 51 -11.43 -2.41 27.77
CA TYR A 51 -11.26 -2.73 26.35
C TYR A 51 -12.02 -1.77 25.43
N ILE A 52 -13.24 -1.37 25.81
CA ILE A 52 -14.00 -0.37 25.06
C ILE A 52 -13.31 0.98 25.13
N SER A 53 -12.84 1.43 26.30
CA SER A 53 -12.18 2.73 26.44
C SER A 53 -10.83 2.76 25.72
N THR A 54 -10.02 1.71 25.80
CA THR A 54 -8.78 1.59 25.03
C THR A 54 -9.05 1.45 23.54
N GLY A 55 -10.09 0.70 23.14
CA GLY A 55 -10.55 0.62 21.76
C GLY A 55 -11.00 1.97 21.21
N VAL A 56 -11.76 2.75 21.99
CA VAL A 56 -12.22 4.10 21.63
C VAL A 56 -11.07 5.09 21.63
N LEU A 57 -10.14 5.05 22.59
CA LEU A 57 -8.97 5.94 22.61
C LEU A 57 -8.02 5.64 21.46
N ASN A 58 -7.77 4.37 21.15
CA ASN A 58 -7.02 3.96 19.97
C ASN A 58 -7.76 4.35 18.69
N PHE A 59 -9.09 4.19 18.64
CA PHE A 59 -9.92 4.67 17.53
C PHE A 59 -9.84 6.18 17.36
N CYS A 60 -9.93 6.97 18.43
CA CYS A 60 -9.83 8.42 18.39
C CYS A 60 -8.44 8.89 17.99
N ALA A 61 -7.38 8.38 18.64
CA ALA A 61 -6.00 8.66 18.28
C ALA A 61 -5.74 8.30 16.81
N TYR A 62 -6.28 7.18 16.34
CA TYR A 62 -6.14 6.71 14.96
C TYR A 62 -7.03 7.47 13.97
N VAL A 63 -8.25 7.89 14.31
CA VAL A 63 -9.10 8.77 13.47
C VAL A 63 -8.47 10.15 13.32
N LEU A 64 -7.77 10.61 14.35
CA LEU A 64 -7.01 11.85 14.35
C LEU A 64 -5.68 11.73 13.58
N TYR A 65 -5.04 10.55 13.52
CA TYR A 65 -3.73 10.35 12.86
C TYR A 65 -3.74 9.62 11.51
N PHE A 66 -4.72 8.76 11.22
CA PHE A 66 -4.67 7.81 10.10
C PHE A 66 -6.03 7.60 9.45
N ARG A 67 -6.25 8.27 8.31
CA ARG A 67 -7.46 8.13 7.49
C ARG A 67 -7.15 7.46 6.15
N ARG A 68 -7.06 6.11 6.09
CA ARG A 68 -7.73 5.25 5.06
C ARG A 68 -7.37 3.75 5.08
N PHE A 69 -8.38 2.99 4.63
CA PHE A 69 -8.49 1.63 4.10
C PHE A 69 -8.05 0.40 4.89
N GLN A 70 -6.93 0.40 5.62
CA GLN A 70 -6.55 -0.77 6.45
C GLN A 70 -7.44 -0.95 7.70
N PHE A 71 -8.34 0.01 7.95
CA PHE A 71 -9.33 0.01 9.03
C PHE A 71 -10.37 -1.10 8.88
N TYR A 72 -10.80 -1.52 7.68
CA TYR A 72 -11.90 -2.50 7.63
C TYR A 72 -11.48 -3.84 8.25
N GLY A 73 -10.29 -4.35 7.97
CA GLY A 73 -9.81 -5.60 8.60
C GLY A 73 -9.71 -5.47 10.14
N PHE A 74 -9.00 -4.47 10.63
CA PHE A 74 -8.76 -4.30 12.07
C PHE A 74 -10.02 -3.86 12.83
N ALA A 75 -10.88 -3.03 12.25
CA ALA A 75 -12.15 -2.61 12.85
C ALA A 75 -13.21 -3.71 12.76
N TYR A 76 -13.28 -4.50 11.69
CA TYR A 76 -14.10 -5.71 11.69
C TYR A 76 -13.59 -6.69 12.74
N LEU A 77 -12.27 -6.92 12.84
CA LEU A 77 -11.70 -7.80 13.86
C LEU A 77 -11.99 -7.27 15.27
N SER A 78 -11.79 -5.97 15.52
CA SER A 78 -12.08 -5.33 16.81
C SER A 78 -13.58 -5.33 17.14
N THR A 79 -14.44 -5.10 16.14
CA THR A 79 -15.90 -5.15 16.31
C THR A 79 -16.36 -6.59 16.54
N ILE A 80 -15.78 -7.58 15.85
CA ILE A 80 -15.99 -9.00 16.10
C ILE A 80 -15.51 -9.36 17.51
N LEU A 81 -14.36 -8.85 17.95
CA LEU A 81 -13.82 -9.04 19.30
C LEU A 81 -14.67 -8.40 20.39
N ILE A 82 -15.42 -7.32 20.09
CA ILE A 82 -16.37 -6.68 21.02
C ILE A 82 -17.74 -7.39 20.98
N LEU A 83 -18.22 -7.77 19.79
CA LEU A 83 -19.52 -8.40 19.61
C LEU A 83 -19.53 -9.87 20.04
N LEU A 84 -18.42 -10.61 19.92
CA LEU A 84 -18.34 -12.03 20.32
C LEU A 84 -18.52 -12.25 21.83
N PRO A 85 -17.96 -11.44 22.75
CA PRO A 85 -18.27 -11.50 24.16
C PRO A 85 -19.74 -11.18 24.45
N ILE A 86 -20.33 -10.22 23.74
CA ILE A 86 -21.74 -9.82 23.90
C ILE A 86 -22.65 -10.95 23.42
N LEU A 87 -22.46 -11.44 22.20
CA LEU A 87 -23.19 -12.58 21.63
C LEU A 87 -22.95 -13.84 22.43
N GLY A 88 -21.72 -14.07 22.90
CA GLY A 88 -21.37 -15.16 23.80
C GLY A 88 -22.13 -15.06 25.12
N THR A 89 -22.27 -13.87 25.70
CA THR A 89 -23.05 -13.66 26.93
C THR A 89 -24.54 -13.92 26.70
N GLN A 90 -25.09 -13.49 25.56
CA GLN A 90 -26.49 -13.78 25.19
C GLN A 90 -26.71 -15.27 24.90
N LEU A 91 -25.78 -15.91 24.21
CA LEU A 91 -25.79 -17.36 23.95
C LEU A 91 -25.64 -18.14 25.25
N TYR A 92 -24.78 -17.72 26.18
CA TYR A 92 -24.64 -18.33 27.50
C TYR A 92 -25.95 -18.25 28.30
N ARG A 93 -26.64 -17.11 28.28
CA ARG A 93 -27.97 -16.97 28.89
C ARG A 93 -28.97 -17.96 28.28
N PHE A 94 -28.96 -18.12 26.95
CA PHE A 94 -29.80 -19.08 26.23
C PHE A 94 -29.43 -20.55 26.54
N LEU A 95 -28.15 -20.89 26.56
CA LEU A 95 -27.65 -22.25 26.79
C LEU A 95 -27.77 -22.67 28.27
N LYS A 96 -27.67 -21.73 29.21
CA LYS A 96 -28.00 -21.94 30.63
C LYS A 96 -29.47 -22.33 30.79
N HIS A 97 -30.36 -21.73 30.00
CA HIS A 97 -31.77 -22.12 29.94
C HIS A 97 -31.95 -23.55 29.41
N ARG A 98 -31.06 -24.00 28.50
CA ARG A 98 -31.01 -25.38 27.97
C ARG A 98 -30.11 -26.36 28.75
N ARG A 99 -29.66 -26.02 29.97
CA ARG A 99 -28.77 -26.85 30.83
C ARG A 99 -27.47 -27.32 30.17
N ILE A 100 -26.90 -26.56 29.24
CA ILE A 100 -25.56 -26.89 28.70
C ILE A 100 -24.49 -26.55 29.75
N SER A 101 -23.52 -27.45 29.92
CA SER A 101 -22.42 -27.31 30.88
C SER A 101 -21.64 -26.02 30.67
N THR A 102 -21.59 -25.19 31.71
CA THR A 102 -20.86 -23.91 31.76
C THR A 102 -19.37 -24.06 31.41
N LYS A 103 -18.77 -25.21 31.72
CA LYS A 103 -17.37 -25.53 31.36
C LYS A 103 -17.16 -25.55 29.85
N LYS A 104 -18.06 -26.18 29.08
CA LYS A 104 -17.92 -26.27 27.61
C LYS A 104 -17.95 -24.88 26.95
N PHE A 105 -18.78 -23.98 27.47
CA PHE A 105 -18.87 -22.61 26.97
C PHE A 105 -17.62 -21.78 27.30
N GLN A 106 -17.10 -21.89 28.52
CA GLN A 106 -15.84 -21.25 28.92
C GLN A 106 -14.65 -21.76 28.08
N THR A 107 -14.59 -23.07 27.81
CA THR A 107 -13.59 -23.65 26.92
C THR A 107 -13.67 -23.08 25.51
N PHE A 108 -14.88 -22.89 24.97
CA PHE A 108 -15.06 -22.27 23.65
C PHE A 108 -14.60 -20.81 23.61
N GLN A 109 -14.96 -20.00 24.61
CA GLN A 109 -14.51 -18.60 24.68
C GLN A 109 -12.98 -18.50 24.79
N LEU A 110 -12.36 -19.36 25.60
CA LEU A 110 -10.91 -19.42 25.71
C LEU A 110 -10.26 -19.82 24.39
N ALA A 111 -10.81 -20.82 23.70
CA ALA A 111 -10.31 -21.25 22.38
C ALA A 111 -10.37 -20.10 21.36
N MET A 112 -11.48 -19.36 21.30
CA MET A 112 -11.60 -18.20 20.42
C MET A 112 -10.59 -17.10 20.76
N LEU A 113 -10.41 -16.78 22.04
CA LEU A 113 -9.43 -15.78 22.47
C LEU A 113 -7.99 -16.20 22.08
N VAL A 114 -7.65 -17.48 22.21
CA VAL A 114 -6.36 -18.02 21.76
C VAL A 114 -6.20 -17.87 20.25
N VAL A 115 -7.22 -18.23 19.45
CA VAL A 115 -7.18 -18.06 17.98
C VAL A 115 -6.93 -16.59 17.61
N PHE A 116 -7.60 -15.65 18.27
CA PHE A 116 -7.40 -14.23 17.99
C PHE A 116 -6.05 -13.70 18.46
N LEU A 117 -5.54 -14.18 19.59
CA LEU A 117 -4.20 -13.82 20.05
C LEU A 117 -3.15 -14.33 19.06
N VAL A 118 -3.30 -15.57 18.58
CA VAL A 118 -2.45 -16.13 17.53
C VAL A 118 -2.55 -15.31 16.25
N ASP A 119 -3.76 -14.96 15.80
CA ASP A 119 -3.97 -14.14 14.62
C ASP A 119 -3.34 -12.73 14.76
N ALA A 120 -3.49 -12.09 15.93
CA ALA A 120 -2.88 -10.79 16.21
C ALA A 120 -1.35 -10.86 16.26
N ILE A 121 -0.78 -11.92 16.84
CA ILE A 121 0.67 -12.16 16.86
C ILE A 121 1.16 -12.42 15.44
N MET A 122 0.50 -13.30 14.69
CA MET A 122 0.82 -13.59 13.29
C MET A 122 0.74 -12.33 12.43
N PHE A 123 -0.27 -11.49 12.64
CA PHE A 123 -0.40 -10.20 11.99
C PHE A 123 0.78 -9.30 12.36
N GLN A 124 1.11 -9.12 13.65
CA GLN A 124 2.27 -8.32 14.06
C GLN A 124 3.60 -8.85 13.49
N GLU A 125 3.80 -10.17 13.46
CA GLU A 125 4.99 -10.82 12.92
C GLU A 125 5.12 -10.60 11.41
N GLN A 126 4.01 -10.61 10.65
CA GLN A 126 4.01 -10.29 9.22
C GLN A 126 4.52 -8.87 8.90
N PHE A 127 4.47 -7.94 9.85
CA PHE A 127 4.98 -6.56 9.65
C PHE A 127 6.33 -6.30 10.32
N ARG A 128 6.82 -7.16 11.22
CA ARG A 128 7.96 -6.81 12.09
C ARG A 128 9.34 -7.12 11.52
N ASN A 129 9.48 -7.99 10.52
CA ASN A 129 10.79 -8.63 10.30
C ASN A 129 11.31 -8.65 8.85
N VAL A 130 10.83 -7.76 7.96
CA VAL A 130 11.35 -7.75 6.58
C VAL A 130 12.42 -6.66 6.42
N SER A 131 13.67 -7.08 6.42
CA SER A 131 14.78 -6.31 5.82
C SER A 131 14.70 -6.42 4.30
N TYR A 132 15.20 -5.43 3.55
CA TYR A 132 15.26 -5.50 2.09
C TYR A 132 16.51 -4.82 1.53
N GLY A 133 16.85 -5.18 0.30
CA GLY A 133 18.02 -4.68 -0.41
C GLY A 133 19.12 -5.74 -0.51
N PRO A 134 20.32 -5.34 -0.94
CA PRO A 134 20.65 -3.98 -1.36
C PRO A 134 19.96 -3.58 -2.67
N LEU A 135 19.50 -2.35 -2.75
CA LEU A 135 19.09 -1.68 -3.98
C LEU A 135 20.25 -0.82 -4.46
N THR A 136 20.50 -0.84 -5.76
CA THR A 136 21.54 0.00 -6.36
C THR A 136 20.87 1.11 -7.16
N ILE A 137 20.92 2.34 -6.66
CA ILE A 137 20.20 3.50 -7.21
C ILE A 137 21.20 4.43 -7.91
N LEU A 138 20.93 4.74 -9.17
CA LEU A 138 21.76 5.65 -9.97
C LEU A 138 21.55 7.11 -9.51
N ASN A 139 22.62 7.79 -9.08
CA ASN A 139 22.55 9.14 -8.52
C ASN A 139 23.67 10.06 -9.05
N GLY A 140 23.45 10.65 -10.22
CA GLY A 140 24.41 11.53 -10.87
C GLY A 140 25.64 10.75 -11.35
N ASN A 141 26.82 11.15 -10.89
CA ASN A 141 28.07 10.43 -11.13
C ASN A 141 28.40 9.37 -10.05
N GLN A 142 27.49 9.17 -9.09
CA GLN A 142 27.63 8.20 -8.02
C GLN A 142 26.54 7.13 -8.10
N THR A 143 26.80 6.04 -7.39
CA THR A 143 25.85 4.95 -7.17
C THR A 143 25.49 4.92 -5.70
N GLN A 144 24.21 5.06 -5.37
CA GLN A 144 23.69 4.93 -4.01
C GLN A 144 23.33 3.47 -3.77
N VAL A 145 24.03 2.81 -2.85
CA VAL A 145 23.66 1.49 -2.32
C VAL A 145 22.73 1.72 -1.13
N HIS A 146 21.49 1.25 -1.26
CA HIS A 146 20.46 1.41 -0.26
C HIS A 146 20.03 0.06 0.30
N TRP A 147 19.88 -0.05 1.63
CA TRP A 147 19.20 -1.19 2.23
C TRP A 147 18.47 -0.79 3.51
N TYR A 148 17.54 -1.65 3.92
CA TYR A 148 16.75 -1.44 5.13
C TYR A 148 16.93 -2.59 6.10
N THR A 149 17.08 -2.24 7.37
CA THR A 149 17.13 -3.18 8.49
C THR A 149 15.96 -2.94 9.44
N THR A 150 15.44 -4.02 10.00
CA THR A 150 14.29 -3.97 10.95
C THR A 150 14.67 -3.36 12.30
N LYS A 151 15.95 -3.49 12.67
CA LYS A 151 16.54 -2.92 13.89
C LYS A 151 17.63 -1.95 13.49
N GLN A 152 17.74 -0.86 14.24
CA GLN A 152 18.84 0.07 14.03
C GLN A 152 20.19 -0.64 14.17
N SER A 153 21.07 -0.45 13.20
CA SER A 153 22.44 -0.97 13.22
C SER A 153 23.40 0.05 12.61
N PRO A 154 24.72 -0.10 12.80
CA PRO A 154 25.70 0.65 12.03
C PRO A 154 25.51 0.45 10.54
N THR A 155 25.87 1.45 9.73
CA THR A 155 25.93 1.33 8.28
C THR A 155 27.31 0.82 7.90
N VAL A 156 27.39 -0.44 7.48
CA VAL A 156 28.64 -1.08 7.06
C VAL A 156 28.49 -1.61 5.65
N LEU A 157 29.27 -1.02 4.73
CA LEU A 157 29.46 -1.52 3.38
C LEU A 157 30.96 -1.72 3.13
N ARG A 158 31.34 -2.94 2.78
CA ARG A 158 32.71 -3.28 2.36
C ARG A 158 32.70 -3.47 0.86
N SER A 159 33.43 -2.64 0.11
CA SER A 159 33.68 -2.88 -1.31
C SER A 159 35.16 -3.07 -1.56
N ASN A 160 35.48 -3.57 -2.75
CA ASN A 160 36.84 -3.64 -3.25
C ASN A 160 37.51 -2.25 -3.40
N GLU A 161 36.73 -1.18 -3.50
CA GLU A 161 37.23 0.19 -3.69
C GLU A 161 37.23 1.02 -2.41
N SER A 162 36.33 0.75 -1.47
CA SER A 162 36.17 1.54 -0.24
C SER A 162 35.46 0.76 0.87
N THR A 163 35.75 1.11 2.12
CA THR A 163 34.94 0.67 3.25
C THR A 163 34.20 1.88 3.81
N ALA A 164 32.88 1.86 3.72
CA ALA A 164 32.03 2.82 4.42
C ALA A 164 31.59 2.17 5.73
N ASN A 165 32.14 2.66 6.84
CA ASN A 165 31.74 2.26 8.19
C ASN A 165 31.31 3.52 8.96
N MET A 166 30.01 3.73 9.05
CA MET A 166 29.45 4.85 9.80
C MET A 166 28.95 4.38 11.16
N SER A 167 29.40 5.05 12.22
CA SER A 167 28.99 4.78 13.61
C SER A 167 27.53 5.14 13.90
N HIS A 168 26.85 5.82 12.98
CA HIS A 168 25.44 6.19 13.13
C HIS A 168 24.52 4.98 12.94
N PHE A 169 23.65 4.75 13.94
CA PHE A 169 22.68 3.67 13.93
C PHE A 169 21.44 4.10 13.14
N SER A 170 21.14 3.41 12.04
CA SER A 170 19.98 3.67 11.20
C SER A 170 19.23 2.40 10.88
N ARG A 171 17.96 2.54 10.46
CA ARG A 171 17.23 1.49 9.76
C ARG A 171 17.30 1.64 8.24
N PHE A 172 17.52 2.86 7.76
CA PHE A 172 17.71 3.18 6.35
C PHE A 172 19.19 3.47 6.12
N HIS A 173 19.84 2.62 5.35
CA HIS A 173 21.26 2.68 5.11
C HIS A 173 21.48 3.13 3.69
N ASN A 174 22.35 4.14 3.53
CA ASN A 174 22.67 4.73 2.24
C ASN A 174 24.18 4.93 2.18
N VAL A 175 24.83 4.38 1.16
CA VAL A 175 26.25 4.55 0.90
C VAL A 175 26.44 4.96 -0.55
N PHE A 176 27.20 6.04 -0.78
CA PHE A 176 27.50 6.53 -2.12
C PHE A 176 28.87 6.01 -2.57
N VAL A 177 28.91 5.38 -3.73
CA VAL A 177 30.12 4.81 -4.34
C VAL A 177 30.39 5.51 -5.67
N ASN A 178 31.64 5.94 -5.90
CA ASN A 178 32.07 6.66 -7.11
C ASN A 178 32.48 5.71 -8.24
N SER A 179 31.74 4.63 -8.45
CA SER A 179 32.08 3.62 -9.46
C SER A 179 30.86 3.08 -10.18
N THR A 180 31.07 2.77 -11.45
CA THR A 180 30.11 2.15 -12.36
C THR A 180 30.18 0.62 -12.33
N GLN A 181 31.18 0.05 -11.63
CA GLN A 181 31.32 -1.39 -11.45
C GLN A 181 32.06 -1.69 -10.13
N PHE A 182 31.41 -2.36 -9.19
CA PHE A 182 32.04 -2.75 -7.93
C PHE A 182 31.38 -3.98 -7.32
N GLU A 183 32.13 -4.68 -6.49
CA GLU A 183 31.64 -5.76 -5.63
C GLU A 183 31.57 -5.25 -4.20
N TYR A 184 30.53 -5.64 -3.48
CA TYR A 184 30.34 -5.19 -2.11
C TYR A 184 29.61 -6.21 -1.24
N GLN A 185 29.85 -6.11 0.06
CA GLN A 185 29.17 -6.83 1.11
C GLN A 185 28.53 -5.81 2.06
N ILE A 186 27.34 -6.12 2.54
CA ILE A 186 26.64 -5.33 3.56
C ILE A 186 26.54 -6.14 4.84
N GLU A 187 26.62 -5.46 5.98
CA GLU A 187 26.42 -6.09 7.30
C GLU A 187 25.22 -5.47 8.01
N GLY A 188 24.44 -6.31 8.69
CA GLY A 188 23.33 -5.86 9.53
C GLY A 188 22.28 -6.94 9.78
N PRO A 189 21.29 -6.68 10.66
CA PRO A 189 20.21 -7.61 10.93
C PRO A 189 19.44 -8.00 9.65
N GLY A 190 19.47 -9.29 9.32
CA GLY A 190 18.82 -9.85 8.13
C GLY A 190 19.73 -9.97 6.90
N PHE A 191 21.01 -9.60 7.00
CA PHE A 191 22.00 -9.76 5.95
C PHE A 191 23.16 -10.64 6.42
N ASN A 192 23.60 -11.55 5.57
CA ASN A 192 24.77 -12.38 5.84
C ASN A 192 26.02 -11.69 5.29
N SER A 193 27.02 -11.48 6.15
CA SER A 193 28.25 -10.77 5.77
C SER A 193 29.08 -11.51 4.71
N SER A 194 28.81 -12.79 4.45
CA SER A 194 29.42 -13.53 3.35
C SER A 194 28.77 -13.29 2.00
N ASP A 195 27.58 -12.68 1.96
CA ASP A 195 26.84 -12.46 0.71
C ASP A 195 27.49 -11.32 -0.06
N THR A 196 28.11 -11.65 -1.18
CA THR A 196 28.72 -10.68 -2.10
C THR A 196 27.71 -10.26 -3.15
N HIS A 197 27.51 -8.97 -3.27
CA HIS A 197 26.72 -8.33 -4.31
C HIS A 197 27.65 -7.70 -5.34
N SER A 198 27.21 -7.68 -6.61
CA SER A 198 27.93 -7.02 -7.68
C SER A 198 27.02 -6.02 -8.38
N PHE A 199 27.56 -4.84 -8.67
CA PHE A 199 26.96 -3.86 -9.55
C PHE A 199 27.86 -3.68 -10.78
N LYS A 200 27.23 -3.59 -11.96
CA LYS A 200 27.91 -3.27 -13.20
C LYS A 200 26.96 -2.55 -14.14
N LEU A 201 27.33 -1.34 -14.52
CA LEU A 201 26.65 -0.61 -15.58
C LEU A 201 27.27 -0.99 -16.94
N ASN A 202 26.43 -1.46 -17.87
CA ASN A 202 26.88 -1.85 -19.20
C ASN A 202 27.29 -0.63 -20.02
N ALA A 203 28.36 -0.75 -20.82
CA ALA A 203 28.93 0.36 -21.60
C ALA A 203 27.97 1.05 -22.59
N GLN A 204 26.86 0.39 -22.94
CA GLN A 204 25.76 0.94 -23.71
C GLN A 204 24.44 0.35 -23.19
N VAL A 205 23.38 1.14 -23.22
CA VAL A 205 22.04 0.67 -22.88
C VAL A 205 21.42 0.02 -24.11
N LYS A 206 21.11 -1.27 -23.99
CA LYS A 206 20.37 -2.07 -24.97
C LYS A 206 18.93 -2.29 -24.53
N LYS A 207 18.67 -2.35 -23.23
CA LYS A 207 17.34 -2.58 -22.67
C LYS A 207 17.20 -1.98 -21.28
N PHE A 208 16.09 -1.28 -21.03
CA PHE A 208 15.65 -0.98 -19.67
C PHE A 208 14.16 -1.29 -19.50
N SER A 209 13.70 -1.36 -18.26
CA SER A 209 12.28 -1.57 -17.95
C SER A 209 11.71 -0.44 -17.12
N VAL A 210 10.42 -0.16 -17.29
CA VAL A 210 9.68 0.88 -16.55
C VAL A 210 8.49 0.24 -15.82
N MET A 211 8.35 0.54 -14.53
CA MET A 211 7.24 0.10 -13.68
C MET A 211 6.87 1.21 -12.68
N THR A 212 5.60 1.41 -12.39
CA THR A 212 5.14 2.42 -11.41
C THR A 212 3.90 1.93 -10.68
N ASP A 213 3.62 2.52 -9.53
CA ASP A 213 2.44 2.20 -8.71
C ASP A 213 2.49 0.74 -8.19
N ILE A 214 3.61 0.39 -7.54
CA ILE A 214 3.86 -0.93 -6.97
C ILE A 214 3.04 -1.15 -5.68
N HIS A 215 2.77 -0.10 -4.89
CA HIS A 215 1.86 -0.15 -3.73
C HIS A 215 2.12 -1.29 -2.74
N SER A 216 3.34 -1.48 -2.28
CA SER A 216 3.70 -2.55 -1.32
C SER A 216 3.48 -3.98 -1.85
N ASN A 217 3.41 -4.16 -3.17
CA ASN A 217 3.21 -5.44 -3.83
C ASN A 217 4.44 -5.85 -4.65
N ASN A 218 5.37 -6.58 -4.06
CA ASN A 218 6.59 -7.05 -4.76
C ASN A 218 6.37 -8.14 -5.81
N ARG A 219 5.17 -8.69 -5.95
CA ARG A 219 4.91 -9.84 -6.85
C ARG A 219 5.40 -9.55 -8.27
N TYR A 220 5.16 -8.35 -8.77
CA TYR A 220 5.49 -8.00 -10.16
C TYR A 220 6.90 -7.43 -10.31
N LEU A 221 7.41 -6.71 -9.30
CA LEU A 221 8.78 -6.23 -9.30
C LEU A 221 9.79 -7.39 -9.27
N SER A 222 9.52 -8.44 -8.48
CA SER A 222 10.38 -9.63 -8.40
C SER A 222 10.43 -10.45 -9.69
N GLN A 223 9.45 -10.25 -10.58
CA GLN A 223 9.41 -10.87 -11.92
C GLN A 223 9.99 -9.96 -12.99
N ALA A 224 10.54 -8.79 -12.63
CA ALA A 224 11.20 -7.92 -13.57
C ALA A 224 12.49 -8.53 -14.13
N PRO A 225 12.81 -8.27 -15.39
CA PRO A 225 13.89 -8.95 -16.09
C PRO A 225 15.23 -8.61 -15.45
N ALA A 226 15.89 -9.63 -14.90
CA ALA A 226 17.25 -9.49 -14.36
C ALA A 226 18.30 -9.12 -15.44
N ASN A 227 17.96 -9.23 -16.72
CA ASN A 227 18.82 -8.86 -17.84
C ASN A 227 18.58 -7.43 -18.38
N ALA A 228 17.80 -6.60 -17.68
CA ALA A 228 17.73 -5.18 -17.98
C ALA A 228 19.02 -4.47 -17.56
N ASP A 229 19.47 -3.49 -18.35
CA ASP A 229 20.66 -2.68 -18.01
C ASP A 229 20.38 -1.78 -16.80
N PHE A 230 19.12 -1.32 -16.67
CA PHE A 230 18.59 -0.66 -15.49
C PHE A 230 17.05 -0.69 -15.50
N MET A 231 16.43 -0.25 -14.41
CA MET A 231 14.99 -0.07 -14.29
C MET A 231 14.66 1.37 -13.89
N ILE A 232 13.57 1.89 -14.46
CA ILE A 232 12.93 3.12 -14.01
C ILE A 232 11.72 2.74 -13.17
N LEU A 233 11.68 3.25 -11.95
CA LEU A 233 10.52 3.18 -11.08
C LEU A 233 9.85 4.56 -11.02
N GLY A 234 8.58 4.65 -11.41
CA GLY A 234 7.88 5.93 -11.64
C GLY A 234 7.17 6.52 -10.43
N GLY A 235 7.44 6.02 -9.22
CA GLY A 235 6.76 6.42 -7.98
C GLY A 235 5.68 5.44 -7.52
N ASP A 236 5.10 5.74 -6.35
CA ASP A 236 4.10 4.95 -5.63
C ASP A 236 4.57 3.53 -5.34
N TYR A 237 5.76 3.44 -4.74
CA TYR A 237 6.30 2.17 -4.24
C TYR A 237 5.53 1.70 -3.02
N SER A 238 5.10 2.63 -2.19
CA SER A 238 4.43 2.40 -0.93
C SER A 238 2.95 2.80 -1.02
N ASN A 239 2.16 2.46 0.00
CA ASN A 239 0.78 2.95 0.11
C ASN A 239 0.69 4.25 0.93
N GLY A 240 1.72 4.59 1.68
CA GLY A 240 1.75 5.74 2.57
C GLY A 240 3.15 6.14 3.04
N GLY A 241 4.18 5.84 2.27
CA GLY A 241 5.55 6.33 2.51
C GLY A 241 6.25 5.71 3.72
N ARG A 242 5.84 4.51 4.15
CA ARG A 242 6.37 3.89 5.38
C ARG A 242 7.48 2.89 5.08
N GLY A 243 8.49 2.83 5.96
CA GLY A 243 9.63 1.90 5.82
C GLY A 243 9.25 0.43 5.56
N HIS A 244 8.27 -0.10 6.30
CA HIS A 244 7.82 -1.48 6.11
C HIS A 244 7.05 -1.71 4.80
N GLU A 245 6.46 -0.66 4.22
CA GLU A 245 5.77 -0.73 2.93
C GLU A 245 6.78 -0.75 1.78
N PHE A 246 7.85 0.04 1.88
CA PHE A 246 9.00 -0.08 0.98
C PHE A 246 9.63 -1.47 1.09
N ALA A 247 9.77 -2.00 2.32
CA ALA A 247 10.27 -3.36 2.53
C ALA A 247 9.42 -4.42 1.83
N LYS A 248 8.09 -4.27 1.85
CA LYS A 248 7.20 -5.15 1.10
C LYS A 248 7.38 -5.04 -0.40
N SER A 249 7.63 -3.85 -0.95
CA SER A 249 7.85 -3.65 -2.39
C SER A 249 9.18 -4.19 -2.88
N PHE A 250 10.23 -4.06 -2.06
CA PHE A 250 11.60 -4.30 -2.48
C PHE A 250 12.22 -5.59 -1.95
N ARG A 251 11.50 -6.37 -1.15
CA ARG A 251 12.01 -7.62 -0.53
C ARG A 251 12.72 -8.55 -1.51
N ASP A 252 12.13 -8.71 -2.69
CA ASP A 252 12.56 -9.65 -3.74
C ASP A 252 12.91 -8.88 -5.03
N ALA A 253 13.36 -7.63 -4.90
CA ALA A 253 13.71 -6.79 -6.04
C ALA A 253 14.93 -7.37 -6.80
N PRO A 254 14.91 -7.39 -8.15
CA PRO A 254 16.05 -7.88 -8.92
C PRO A 254 17.30 -7.03 -8.68
N ASN A 255 18.48 -7.64 -8.74
CA ASN A 255 19.75 -6.92 -8.62
C ASN A 255 20.09 -6.20 -9.94
N VAL A 256 19.38 -5.10 -10.20
CA VAL A 256 19.60 -4.21 -11.34
C VAL A 256 19.71 -2.76 -10.85
N PRO A 257 20.37 -1.86 -11.60
CA PRO A 257 20.39 -0.46 -11.26
C PRO A 257 18.99 0.16 -11.35
N TYR A 258 18.64 1.05 -10.43
CA TYR A 258 17.35 1.73 -10.37
C TYR A 258 17.46 3.23 -10.58
N LEU A 259 16.52 3.79 -11.32
CA LEU A 259 16.19 5.21 -11.34
C LEU A 259 14.79 5.40 -10.77
N MET A 260 14.70 6.15 -9.68
CA MET A 260 13.47 6.22 -8.89
C MET A 260 12.93 7.65 -8.91
N ALA A 261 11.69 7.79 -9.38
CA ALA A 261 10.87 8.98 -9.15
C ALA A 261 10.19 8.89 -7.77
N VAL A 262 9.36 9.87 -7.43
CA VAL A 262 8.60 9.85 -6.18
C VAL A 262 7.12 10.07 -6.51
N GLY A 263 6.26 9.18 -6.02
CA GLY A 263 4.82 9.27 -6.21
C GLY A 263 4.08 9.93 -5.05
N ASN A 264 2.77 10.14 -5.20
CA ASN A 264 1.98 10.85 -4.19
C ASN A 264 1.75 10.03 -2.92
N HIS A 265 1.86 8.70 -2.98
CA HIS A 265 1.82 7.84 -1.81
C HIS A 265 3.17 7.80 -1.06
N ASP A 266 4.28 7.99 -1.77
CA ASP A 266 5.61 7.96 -1.18
C ASP A 266 5.89 9.20 -0.33
N VAL A 267 5.42 10.39 -0.75
CA VAL A 267 5.57 11.65 0.00
C VAL A 267 4.71 11.76 1.26
N LEU A 268 3.88 10.75 1.55
CA LEU A 268 3.03 10.75 2.76
C LEU A 268 3.81 10.37 4.03
N GLY A 269 4.98 9.78 3.84
CA GLY A 269 5.90 9.42 4.91
C GLY A 269 7.33 9.82 4.56
N ASN A 270 8.29 9.02 4.99
CA ASN A 270 9.72 9.36 4.90
C ASN A 270 10.35 8.79 3.62
N SER A 271 9.78 9.05 2.45
CA SER A 271 10.42 8.63 1.18
C SER A 271 11.77 9.29 0.92
N GLU A 272 12.04 10.44 1.56
CA GLU A 272 13.33 11.11 1.55
C GLU A 272 14.47 10.22 2.04
N ASP A 273 14.20 9.23 2.91
CA ASP A 273 15.22 8.29 3.41
C ASP A 273 15.62 7.22 2.36
N LEU A 274 14.78 7.00 1.33
CA LEU A 274 14.98 6.03 0.26
C LEU A 274 15.73 6.63 -0.93
N VAL A 275 15.31 7.80 -1.39
CA VAL A 275 15.90 8.47 -2.57
C VAL A 275 16.53 9.79 -2.17
N LEU A 276 17.84 9.76 -1.89
CA LEU A 276 18.60 10.93 -1.44
C LEU A 276 19.06 11.80 -2.62
N ARG A 277 18.13 12.52 -3.25
CA ARG A 277 18.44 13.43 -4.36
C ARG A 277 17.44 14.59 -4.48
N GLN A 278 17.75 15.57 -5.34
CA GLN A 278 16.85 16.67 -5.66
C GLN A 278 15.54 16.17 -6.31
N GLU A 279 14.42 16.85 -6.03
CA GLU A 279 13.09 16.47 -6.54
C GLU A 279 13.05 16.39 -8.07
N ASN A 280 13.57 17.41 -8.75
CA ASN A 280 13.78 17.40 -10.21
C ASN A 280 15.24 17.07 -10.50
N PHE A 281 15.51 16.07 -11.33
CA PHE A 281 16.88 15.70 -11.67
C PHE A 281 17.00 15.11 -13.08
N TYR A 282 18.24 15.10 -13.55
CA TYR A 282 18.62 14.47 -14.81
C TYR A 282 19.67 13.39 -14.51
N GLN A 283 19.49 12.21 -15.09
CA GLN A 283 20.45 11.13 -15.08
C GLN A 283 20.87 10.78 -16.51
N LYS A 284 22.17 10.79 -16.77
CA LYS A 284 22.74 10.13 -17.94
C LYS A 284 23.11 8.69 -17.64
N VAL A 285 22.70 7.77 -18.50
CA VAL A 285 23.07 6.36 -18.50
C VAL A 285 23.54 6.02 -19.92
N HIS A 286 24.84 6.20 -20.17
CA HIS A 286 25.44 6.05 -21.50
C HIS A 286 24.73 6.88 -22.59
N ASN A 287 24.10 6.23 -23.57
CA ASN A 287 23.37 6.85 -24.68
C ASN A 287 21.97 7.33 -24.29
N VAL A 288 21.52 7.05 -23.07
CA VAL A 288 20.18 7.38 -22.58
C VAL A 288 20.24 8.52 -21.55
N GLY A 289 19.49 9.59 -21.80
CA GLY A 289 19.21 10.65 -20.84
C GLY A 289 17.81 10.49 -20.22
N VAL A 290 17.71 10.53 -18.90
CA VAL A 290 16.43 10.44 -18.18
C VAL A 290 16.22 11.68 -17.33
N TYR A 291 15.13 12.40 -17.60
CA TYR A 291 14.66 13.52 -16.80
C TYR A 291 13.57 13.03 -15.86
N VAL A 292 13.74 13.24 -14.57
CA VAL A 292 12.71 12.91 -13.58
C VAL A 292 12.16 14.21 -13.02
N LEU A 293 10.85 14.36 -13.14
CA LEU A 293 10.12 15.56 -12.76
C LEU A 293 9.23 15.28 -11.55
N PHE A 294 9.26 16.19 -10.59
CA PHE A 294 8.41 16.17 -9.42
C PHE A 294 7.44 17.36 -9.46
N VAL A 295 6.16 17.05 -9.60
CA VAL A 295 5.08 18.05 -9.74
C VAL A 295 4.04 17.96 -8.63
N LEU A 296 4.24 17.06 -7.66
CA LEU A 296 3.23 16.68 -6.70
C LEU A 296 3.20 17.61 -5.48
N ASN A 297 2.05 17.72 -4.83
CA ASN A 297 1.96 18.39 -3.55
C ASN A 297 2.34 17.43 -2.40
N HIS A 298 3.04 17.94 -1.39
CA HIS A 298 3.29 17.23 -0.15
C HIS A 298 2.01 17.30 0.70
N GLY A 299 1.05 16.39 0.48
CA GLY A 299 -0.16 16.28 1.30
C GLY A 299 -1.39 15.68 0.61
N LEU A 300 -2.17 14.92 1.39
CA LEU A 300 -3.35 14.16 0.95
C LEU A 300 -4.60 14.99 0.60
N PHE A 301 -4.57 16.30 0.78
CA PHE A 301 -5.80 17.07 0.92
C PHE A 301 -6.15 17.86 -0.35
N LYS A 302 -7.30 17.50 -0.92
CA LYS A 302 -8.14 18.28 -1.87
C LYS A 302 -7.93 18.06 -3.37
N GLY A 303 -7.79 16.82 -3.85
CA GLY A 303 -8.09 16.47 -5.24
C GLY A 303 -7.28 17.20 -6.33
N GLN A 304 -6.24 17.94 -5.93
CA GLN A 304 -5.21 18.53 -6.77
C GLN A 304 -3.89 17.92 -6.33
N TYR A 305 -3.53 16.81 -6.97
CA TYR A 305 -2.26 16.13 -6.71
C TYR A 305 -1.06 16.93 -7.23
N VAL A 306 -1.28 17.74 -8.27
CA VAL A 306 -0.26 18.61 -8.86
C VAL A 306 -0.23 19.97 -8.18
N ASN A 307 0.96 20.42 -7.81
CA ASN A 307 1.25 21.78 -7.36
C ASN A 307 1.72 22.62 -8.55
N ASN A 308 1.03 23.71 -8.89
CA ASN A 308 1.36 24.53 -10.07
C ASN A 308 2.77 25.12 -10.00
N THR A 309 3.22 25.60 -8.85
CA THR A 309 4.58 26.14 -8.68
C THR A 309 5.64 25.06 -8.91
N LYS A 310 5.40 23.82 -8.45
CA LYS A 310 6.30 22.70 -8.73
C LYS A 310 6.25 22.25 -10.19
N ALA A 311 5.08 22.30 -10.82
CA ALA A 311 4.92 22.06 -12.24
C ALA A 311 5.70 23.09 -13.08
N ASP A 312 5.61 24.39 -12.74
CA ASP A 312 6.39 25.44 -13.40
C ASP A 312 7.90 25.21 -13.23
N ALA A 313 8.34 24.90 -12.01
CA ALA A 313 9.74 24.61 -11.71
C ALA A 313 10.26 23.37 -12.47
N ALA A 314 9.44 22.34 -12.61
CA ALA A 314 9.78 21.13 -13.36
C ALA A 314 9.95 21.43 -14.87
N ILE A 315 9.08 22.25 -15.44
CA ILE A 315 9.16 22.66 -16.86
C ILE A 315 10.36 23.56 -17.09
N GLN A 316 10.61 24.53 -16.21
CA GLN A 316 11.79 25.40 -16.29
C GLN A 316 13.09 24.59 -16.18
N PHE A 317 13.13 23.62 -15.26
CA PHE A 317 14.25 22.69 -15.15
C PHE A 317 14.49 21.93 -16.45
N LEU A 318 13.42 21.39 -17.05
CA LEU A 318 13.48 20.64 -18.30
C LEU A 318 13.99 21.52 -19.45
N GLU A 319 13.42 22.73 -19.63
CA GLU A 319 13.86 23.71 -20.63
C GLU A 319 15.33 24.11 -20.50
N GLN A 320 15.82 24.27 -19.27
CA GLN A 320 17.21 24.60 -19.02
C GLN A 320 18.13 23.42 -19.36
N LYS A 321 17.77 22.21 -18.94
CA LYS A 321 18.64 21.04 -19.03
C LYS A 321 18.59 20.36 -20.40
N ILE A 322 17.47 20.39 -21.11
CA ILE A 322 17.38 19.84 -22.47
C ILE A 322 18.33 20.55 -23.44
N LYS A 323 18.55 21.86 -23.25
CA LYS A 323 19.48 22.65 -24.06
C LYS A 323 20.96 22.33 -23.78
N GLN A 324 21.25 21.75 -22.61
CA GLN A 324 22.62 21.44 -22.16
C GLN A 324 23.07 20.03 -22.54
N ASN A 325 22.12 19.12 -22.79
CA ASN A 325 22.39 17.71 -22.95
C ASN A 325 22.13 17.27 -24.40
N SER A 326 23.07 16.52 -24.98
CA SER A 326 23.01 16.01 -26.35
C SER A 326 22.94 14.47 -26.39
N ASP A 327 22.12 13.88 -25.52
CA ASP A 327 21.97 12.42 -25.48
C ASP A 327 21.38 11.86 -26.79
N GLU A 328 21.50 10.57 -27.04
CA GLU A 328 20.91 9.99 -28.26
C GLU A 328 19.41 9.75 -28.11
N HIS A 329 19.03 9.32 -26.89
CA HIS A 329 17.66 9.03 -26.52
C HIS A 329 17.32 9.70 -25.19
N VAL A 330 16.33 10.58 -25.22
CA VAL A 330 15.83 11.25 -24.01
C VAL A 330 14.48 10.68 -23.60
N PHE A 331 14.35 10.36 -22.32
CA PHE A 331 13.10 9.96 -21.69
C PHE A 331 12.76 10.90 -20.54
N ILE A 332 11.46 11.13 -20.34
CA ILE A 332 10.95 11.92 -19.22
C ILE A 332 10.13 11.00 -18.33
N VAL A 333 10.30 11.12 -17.01
CA VAL A 333 9.55 10.38 -16.00
C VAL A 333 8.87 11.39 -15.10
N VAL A 334 7.56 11.29 -14.96
CA VAL A 334 6.78 12.12 -14.04
C VAL A 334 5.64 11.28 -13.50
N HIS A 335 5.51 11.21 -12.18
CA HIS A 335 4.52 10.31 -11.59
C HIS A 335 3.08 10.67 -12.01
N ASN A 336 2.70 11.96 -11.95
CA ASN A 336 1.38 12.41 -12.41
C ASN A 336 1.28 12.32 -13.95
N PRO A 337 0.22 11.72 -14.51
CA PRO A 337 0.07 11.56 -15.95
C PRO A 337 -0.08 12.89 -16.67
N VAL A 338 0.63 13.03 -17.80
CA VAL A 338 0.43 14.13 -18.76
C VAL A 338 -0.90 13.94 -19.47
N TYR A 339 -1.13 12.73 -19.97
CA TYR A 339 -2.41 12.29 -20.54
C TYR A 339 -2.92 11.08 -19.79
N SER A 340 -4.23 10.96 -19.71
CA SER A 340 -4.85 9.89 -18.94
C SER A 340 -6.23 9.53 -19.46
N THR A 341 -6.51 8.24 -19.40
CA THR A 341 -7.83 7.64 -19.57
C THR A 341 -8.35 7.01 -18.27
N GLY A 342 -7.62 7.18 -17.17
CA GLY A 342 -7.90 6.58 -15.87
C GLY A 342 -8.79 7.42 -14.97
N ASN A 343 -9.08 6.89 -13.80
CA ASN A 343 -10.03 7.48 -12.86
C ASN A 343 -9.45 8.66 -12.07
N TYR A 344 -8.14 8.66 -11.84
CA TYR A 344 -7.47 9.72 -11.11
C TYR A 344 -7.20 10.91 -12.03
N GLY A 345 -6.71 10.64 -13.23
CA GLY A 345 -6.62 11.60 -14.32
C GLY A 345 -5.39 12.50 -14.28
N SER A 346 -5.34 13.42 -15.23
CA SER A 346 -4.26 14.38 -15.44
C SER A 346 -4.62 15.77 -14.91
N SER A 347 -3.59 16.55 -14.56
CA SER A 347 -3.76 17.97 -14.25
C SER A 347 -3.80 18.78 -15.54
N LYS A 348 -4.93 19.48 -15.80
CA LYS A 348 -5.07 20.36 -16.97
C LYS A 348 -3.98 21.43 -17.05
N TYR A 349 -3.52 21.93 -15.92
CA TYR A 349 -2.45 22.93 -15.88
C TYR A 349 -1.12 22.34 -16.36
N PHE A 350 -0.68 21.26 -15.74
CA PHE A 350 0.58 20.59 -16.10
C PHE A 350 0.55 20.01 -17.52
N THR A 351 -0.59 19.47 -17.94
CA THR A 351 -0.80 18.96 -19.31
C THR A 351 -0.51 20.05 -20.32
N LYS A 352 -1.09 21.25 -20.16
CA LYS A 352 -0.85 22.39 -21.06
C LYS A 352 0.61 22.82 -21.11
N LEU A 353 1.31 22.81 -19.97
CA LEU A 353 2.73 23.15 -19.95
C LEU A 353 3.56 22.12 -20.70
N MET A 354 3.30 20.83 -20.48
CA MET A 354 3.97 19.74 -21.17
C MET A 354 3.68 19.74 -22.68
N GLU A 355 2.43 19.99 -23.09
CA GLU A 355 2.06 20.12 -24.50
C GLU A 355 2.82 21.25 -25.17
N LYS A 356 2.82 22.45 -24.56
CA LYS A 356 3.59 23.59 -25.06
C LYS A 356 5.07 23.23 -25.18
N PHE A 357 5.65 22.64 -24.15
CA PHE A 357 7.05 22.22 -24.15
C PHE A 357 7.35 21.24 -25.30
N LEU A 358 6.51 20.23 -25.50
CA LEU A 358 6.69 19.23 -26.57
C LEU A 358 6.54 19.83 -27.97
N ASP A 359 5.60 20.77 -28.15
CA ASP A 359 5.40 21.46 -29.42
C ASP A 359 6.58 22.37 -29.78
N GLU A 360 7.20 23.00 -28.78
CA GLU A 360 8.42 23.81 -28.95
C GLU A 360 9.68 22.96 -29.19
N HIS A 361 9.64 21.66 -28.86
CA HIS A 361 10.78 20.73 -28.95
C HIS A 361 10.51 19.55 -29.90
N THR A 362 9.81 19.79 -31.00
CA THR A 362 9.49 18.77 -32.03
C THR A 362 10.70 18.22 -32.79
N THR A 363 11.88 18.81 -32.66
CA THR A 363 13.13 18.26 -33.23
C THR A 363 14.01 17.60 -32.16
N SER A 364 13.53 17.53 -30.92
CA SER A 364 14.28 16.90 -29.85
C SER A 364 14.35 15.38 -30.00
N ASN A 365 15.42 14.83 -29.43
CA ASN A 365 15.67 13.42 -29.18
C ASN A 365 14.78 12.80 -28.08
N ILE A 366 13.72 13.51 -27.63
CA ILE A 366 12.75 12.97 -26.68
C ILE A 366 12.00 11.84 -27.35
N ARG A 367 12.09 10.64 -26.79
CA ARG A 367 11.51 9.41 -27.35
C ARG A 367 10.17 9.09 -26.69
N ALA A 368 10.17 9.06 -25.35
CA ALA A 368 8.94 8.82 -24.61
C ALA A 368 8.89 9.52 -23.24
N ILE A 369 7.66 9.69 -22.76
CA ILE A 369 7.34 10.12 -21.39
C ILE A 369 6.67 8.94 -20.67
N PHE A 370 7.15 8.60 -19.48
CA PHE A 370 6.58 7.57 -18.63
C PHE A 370 5.95 8.20 -17.39
N THR A 371 4.73 7.76 -17.10
CA THR A 371 3.92 8.26 -15.99
C THR A 371 3.23 7.13 -15.24
N GLY A 372 2.70 7.41 -14.05
CA GLY A 372 1.98 6.47 -13.18
C GLY A 372 0.64 7.03 -12.75
N HIS A 373 0.32 6.89 -11.46
CA HIS A 373 -0.84 7.41 -10.73
C HIS A 373 -2.18 6.77 -11.11
N ASP A 374 -2.45 6.65 -12.41
CA ASP A 374 -3.58 5.88 -12.91
C ASP A 374 -3.20 4.41 -13.03
N HIS A 375 -3.87 3.58 -12.23
CA HIS A 375 -3.57 2.16 -12.10
C HIS A 375 -4.08 1.33 -13.30
N LEU A 376 -3.49 1.59 -14.47
CA LEU A 376 -3.76 0.95 -15.76
C LEU A 376 -2.57 1.18 -16.70
N PHE A 377 -2.64 0.55 -17.86
CA PHE A 377 -1.78 0.90 -18.99
C PHE A 377 -2.53 1.84 -19.95
N ALA A 378 -1.88 2.92 -20.39
CA ALA A 378 -2.35 3.73 -21.52
C ALA A 378 -1.18 4.20 -22.38
N ALA A 379 -1.41 4.32 -23.69
CA ALA A 379 -0.47 4.84 -24.65
C ALA A 379 -1.10 5.97 -25.46
N PHE A 380 -0.31 7.02 -25.64
CA PHE A 380 -0.65 8.18 -26.44
C PHE A 380 0.54 8.52 -27.35
N LYS A 381 0.26 9.27 -28.42
CA LYS A 381 1.30 9.80 -29.31
C LYS A 381 0.98 11.23 -29.71
N ARG A 382 1.86 12.15 -29.31
CA ARG A 382 1.83 13.56 -29.73
C ARG A 382 3.09 13.80 -30.56
N ASN A 383 2.92 14.31 -31.77
CA ASN A 383 4.02 14.44 -32.74
C ASN A 383 4.73 13.08 -32.94
N HIS A 384 6.05 13.01 -32.73
CA HIS A 384 6.81 11.76 -32.76
C HIS A 384 7.07 11.15 -31.37
N GLN A 385 6.62 11.79 -30.28
CA GLN A 385 6.84 11.29 -28.92
C GLN A 385 5.72 10.37 -28.43
N TYR A 386 6.10 9.28 -27.78
CA TYR A 386 5.16 8.45 -27.03
C TYR A 386 4.96 8.99 -25.62
N ILE A 387 3.74 8.86 -25.11
CA ILE A 387 3.42 9.15 -23.71
C ILE A 387 2.71 7.93 -23.16
N PHE A 388 3.27 7.33 -22.10
CA PHE A 388 2.78 6.11 -21.50
C PHE A 388 2.34 6.36 -20.05
N VAL A 389 1.16 5.86 -19.71
CA VAL A 389 0.75 5.58 -18.33
C VAL A 389 1.10 4.13 -18.05
N SER A 390 2.00 3.89 -17.10
CA SER A 390 2.54 2.58 -16.74
C SER A 390 2.15 2.16 -15.31
N GLY A 391 1.01 2.65 -14.78
CA GLY A 391 0.57 2.46 -13.39
C GLY A 391 0.04 1.07 -13.03
N GLY A 392 0.22 0.08 -13.89
CA GLY A 392 -0.13 -1.31 -13.61
C GLY A 392 0.91 -2.08 -12.79
N GLY A 393 1.75 -1.44 -11.97
CA GLY A 393 2.90 -2.09 -11.32
C GLY A 393 2.57 -2.93 -10.08
N GLY A 394 1.38 -2.80 -9.49
CA GLY A 394 0.99 -3.59 -8.32
C GLY A 394 -0.20 -3.05 -7.51
N GLY A 395 -0.52 -1.76 -7.66
CA GLY A 395 -1.72 -1.13 -7.11
C GLY A 395 -3.02 -1.70 -7.66
N GLU A 396 -4.11 -1.54 -6.92
CA GLU A 396 -5.43 -2.02 -7.35
C GLU A 396 -5.80 -1.40 -8.70
N LEU A 397 -6.05 -2.22 -9.72
CA LEU A 397 -6.42 -1.73 -11.05
C LEU A 397 -7.72 -0.93 -10.98
N THR A 398 -7.68 0.31 -11.47
CA THR A 398 -8.86 1.19 -11.45
C THR A 398 -9.22 1.60 -12.85
N ASN A 399 -10.42 1.22 -13.30
CA ASN A 399 -11.03 1.81 -14.48
C ASN A 399 -11.81 3.08 -14.11
N MET A 400 -12.18 3.88 -15.12
CA MET A 400 -13.14 4.96 -14.91
C MET A 400 -14.49 4.38 -14.47
N LYS A 401 -14.89 4.64 -13.21
CA LYS A 401 -16.14 4.13 -12.63
C LYS A 401 -17.37 4.78 -13.24
N SER A 402 -18.38 3.97 -13.59
CA SER A 402 -19.68 4.41 -14.12
C SER A 402 -20.40 5.43 -13.24
N ILE A 403 -20.26 5.31 -11.92
CA ILE A 403 -20.91 6.21 -10.95
C ILE A 403 -20.34 7.64 -11.04
N LEU A 404 -19.06 7.79 -11.37
CA LEU A 404 -18.41 9.10 -11.46
C LEU A 404 -18.48 9.71 -12.86
N HIS A 405 -18.54 8.87 -13.90
CA HIS A 405 -18.34 9.30 -15.29
C HIS A 405 -19.54 8.99 -16.22
N GLY A 406 -20.61 8.40 -15.70
CA GLY A 406 -21.84 8.10 -16.46
C GLY A 406 -21.57 7.26 -17.70
N LYS A 407 -22.10 7.70 -18.86
CA LYS A 407 -21.89 7.03 -20.17
C LYS A 407 -20.43 7.04 -20.65
N ARG A 408 -19.53 7.76 -19.97
CA ARG A 408 -18.11 7.90 -20.33
C ARG A 408 -17.21 6.89 -19.62
N ALA A 409 -17.79 6.05 -18.76
CA ALA A 409 -17.04 5.02 -18.06
C ALA A 409 -16.53 3.91 -18.97
N TRP A 410 -15.42 3.32 -18.55
CA TRP A 410 -14.86 2.14 -19.17
C TRP A 410 -15.70 0.92 -18.82
N ASN A 411 -16.52 0.49 -19.76
CA ASN A 411 -17.27 -0.76 -19.63
C ASN A 411 -16.55 -1.96 -20.27
N THR A 412 -15.32 -1.75 -20.74
CA THR A 412 -14.49 -2.76 -21.41
C THR A 412 -13.11 -2.86 -20.75
N PRO A 413 -12.44 -4.03 -20.80
CA PRO A 413 -11.06 -4.18 -20.30
C PRO A 413 -10.01 -3.40 -21.10
N SER A 414 -10.36 -2.93 -22.30
CA SER A 414 -9.47 -2.15 -23.17
C SER A 414 -10.22 -1.06 -23.93
N LEU A 415 -9.54 0.05 -24.20
CA LEU A 415 -9.98 1.12 -25.10
C LEU A 415 -9.00 1.30 -26.24
N LYS A 416 -9.49 1.56 -27.46
CA LYS A 416 -8.64 1.78 -28.64
C LYS A 416 -8.93 3.09 -29.35
N GLY A 417 -7.86 3.72 -29.84
CA GLY A 417 -7.89 4.88 -30.71
C GLY A 417 -8.36 6.17 -30.02
N PRO A 418 -8.36 7.29 -30.75
CA PRO A 418 -8.81 8.55 -30.20
C PRO A 418 -10.23 8.42 -29.66
N GLN A 419 -10.46 8.93 -28.45
CA GLN A 419 -11.79 8.88 -27.81
C GLN A 419 -12.45 10.26 -27.87
N GLN A 420 -13.78 10.30 -27.94
CA GLN A 420 -14.54 11.54 -27.75
C GLN A 420 -15.11 11.60 -26.34
N ILE A 421 -14.26 11.41 -25.33
CA ILE A 421 -14.68 11.47 -23.94
C ILE A 421 -14.43 12.89 -23.43
N LEU A 422 -15.52 13.64 -23.24
CA LEU A 422 -15.45 14.95 -22.59
C LEU A 422 -15.33 14.74 -21.07
N ASN A 423 -14.12 14.72 -20.53
CA ASN A 423 -13.90 14.74 -19.08
C ASN A 423 -12.75 15.70 -18.78
N ASP A 424 -12.89 16.54 -17.76
CA ASP A 424 -11.87 17.53 -17.40
C ASP A 424 -10.61 16.90 -16.80
N LYS A 425 -10.71 15.65 -16.34
CA LYS A 425 -9.60 14.86 -15.78
C LYS A 425 -8.91 13.95 -16.78
N CYS A 426 -9.55 13.62 -17.89
CA CYS A 426 -8.98 12.70 -18.87
C CYS A 426 -8.63 13.50 -20.12
N LEU A 427 -7.33 13.73 -20.32
CA LEU A 427 -6.79 14.65 -21.31
C LEU A 427 -5.95 13.87 -22.34
N GLY A 428 -5.78 14.45 -23.53
CA GLY A 428 -5.01 13.85 -24.63
C GLY A 428 -5.74 12.78 -25.42
N TYR A 429 -7.07 12.76 -25.38
CA TYR A 429 -7.85 11.73 -26.06
C TYR A 429 -7.68 11.72 -27.57
N GLU A 430 -7.42 12.86 -28.18
CA GLU A 430 -7.08 13.02 -29.60
C GLU A 430 -5.74 12.34 -29.95
N HIS A 431 -4.89 12.10 -28.95
CA HIS A 431 -3.60 11.44 -29.07
C HIS A 431 -3.62 9.97 -28.61
N HIS A 432 -4.75 9.49 -28.08
CA HIS A 432 -4.85 8.17 -27.48
C HIS A 432 -4.75 7.04 -28.51
N LEU A 433 -3.93 6.03 -28.20
CA LEU A 433 -3.71 4.85 -29.03
C LEU A 433 -4.42 3.63 -28.48
N ASP A 434 -4.12 3.26 -27.23
CA ASP A 434 -4.66 2.07 -26.57
C ASP A 434 -4.57 2.25 -25.06
N SER A 435 -5.52 1.68 -24.35
CA SER A 435 -5.43 1.55 -22.90
C SER A 435 -5.98 0.21 -22.45
N LYS A 436 -5.38 -0.38 -21.41
CA LYS A 436 -5.73 -1.72 -20.92
C LYS A 436 -5.75 -1.74 -19.40
N LEU A 437 -6.81 -2.33 -18.84
CA LEU A 437 -6.95 -2.55 -17.41
C LEU A 437 -6.26 -3.87 -17.02
N MET A 438 -4.93 -3.85 -16.90
CA MET A 438 -4.14 -5.00 -16.47
C MET A 438 -2.87 -4.56 -15.74
N MET A 439 -2.25 -5.49 -15.02
CA MET A 439 -0.92 -5.26 -14.45
C MET A 439 0.12 -5.28 -15.58
N THR A 440 0.96 -4.25 -15.65
CA THR A 440 1.91 -4.07 -16.75
C THR A 440 3.27 -3.58 -16.32
N ARG A 441 4.26 -3.93 -17.12
CA ARG A 441 5.59 -3.30 -17.18
C ARG A 441 5.86 -2.90 -18.63
N THR A 442 6.62 -1.83 -18.84
CA THR A 442 7.08 -1.44 -20.18
C THR A 442 8.56 -1.77 -20.33
N ASP A 443 8.90 -2.70 -21.20
CA ASP A 443 10.29 -3.01 -21.56
C ASP A 443 10.69 -2.20 -22.80
N VAL A 444 11.72 -1.35 -22.66
CA VAL A 444 12.25 -0.52 -23.75
C VAL A 444 13.51 -1.18 -24.30
N VAL A 445 13.49 -1.51 -25.58
CA VAL A 445 14.57 -2.23 -26.27
C VAL A 445 15.11 -1.38 -27.41
N PHE A 446 16.42 -1.16 -27.42
CA PHE A 446 17.12 -0.48 -28.49
C PHE A 446 17.57 -1.48 -29.55
N GLU A 447 17.11 -1.27 -30.78
CA GLU A 447 17.54 -1.96 -31.98
C GLU A 447 18.24 -0.96 -32.92
N GLN A 448 18.84 -1.47 -33.99
CA GLN A 448 19.48 -0.62 -34.98
C GLN A 448 18.44 0.34 -35.61
N HIS A 449 18.59 1.65 -35.37
CA HIS A 449 17.69 2.72 -35.82
C HIS A 449 16.24 2.65 -35.31
N LYS A 450 15.95 1.86 -34.28
CA LYS A 450 14.58 1.68 -33.78
C LYS A 450 14.51 1.40 -32.28
N ILE A 451 13.51 1.98 -31.61
CA ILE A 451 13.15 1.65 -30.22
C ILE A 451 11.85 0.85 -30.24
N LYS A 452 11.84 -0.27 -29.52
CA LYS A 452 10.62 -1.04 -29.22
C LYS A 452 10.20 -0.81 -27.79
N TYR A 453 8.92 -0.50 -27.59
CA TYR A 453 8.25 -0.43 -26.29
C TYR A 453 7.34 -1.65 -26.17
N ASN A 454 7.85 -2.69 -25.51
CA ASN A 454 7.12 -3.93 -25.28
C ASN A 454 6.30 -3.79 -23.98
N ILE A 455 4.98 -3.75 -24.12
CA ILE A 455 4.08 -3.76 -22.97
C ILE A 455 3.91 -5.21 -22.54
N VAL A 456 4.43 -5.52 -21.36
CA VAL A 456 4.43 -6.86 -20.78
C VAL A 456 3.30 -6.94 -19.76
N ASN A 457 2.41 -7.92 -19.90
CA ASN A 457 1.48 -8.25 -18.84
C ASN A 457 2.25 -8.86 -17.67
N ALA A 458 2.19 -8.23 -16.50
CA ALA A 458 3.01 -8.61 -15.35
C ALA A 458 2.54 -9.92 -14.69
N ASP A 459 1.31 -10.37 -14.91
CA ASP A 459 0.83 -11.67 -14.44
C ASP A 459 1.34 -12.82 -15.31
N SER A 460 1.27 -12.67 -16.65
CA SER A 460 1.62 -13.74 -17.60
C SER A 460 3.06 -13.67 -18.12
N GLN A 461 3.75 -12.55 -17.88
CA GLN A 461 5.06 -12.20 -18.47
C GLN A 461 5.08 -12.19 -20.01
N GLN A 462 3.90 -12.16 -20.66
CA GLN A 462 3.79 -12.10 -22.12
C GLN A 462 3.75 -10.65 -22.61
N VAL A 463 4.40 -10.40 -23.75
CA VAL A 463 4.26 -9.13 -24.48
C VAL A 463 2.85 -9.08 -25.07
N VAL A 464 2.05 -8.11 -24.63
CA VAL A 464 0.65 -7.94 -25.05
C VAL A 464 0.44 -6.79 -26.03
N GLN A 465 1.44 -5.94 -26.21
CA GLN A 465 1.46 -4.85 -27.18
C GLN A 465 2.90 -4.43 -27.45
N VAL A 466 3.19 -4.04 -28.69
CA VAL A 466 4.48 -3.44 -29.07
C VAL A 466 4.20 -2.09 -29.72
N TYR A 467 4.96 -1.06 -29.32
CA TYR A 467 5.05 0.20 -30.06
C TYR A 467 6.46 0.36 -30.58
N GLU A 468 6.60 0.95 -31.75
CA GLU A 468 7.90 1.16 -32.39
C GLU A 468 8.11 2.63 -32.71
N GLN A 469 9.37 3.07 -32.65
CA GLN A 469 9.81 4.41 -33.00
C GLN A 469 11.15 4.35 -33.72
N GLU A 470 11.21 4.85 -34.94
CA GLU A 470 12.46 5.04 -35.68
C GLU A 470 13.19 6.29 -35.17
N PHE A 471 14.52 6.31 -35.27
CA PHE A 471 15.34 7.43 -34.80
C PHE A 471 16.61 7.71 -35.60
#